data_AF-A0A519UUM7-F1
#
_entry.id   AF-A0A519UUM7-F1
#
_cell.length_a   1.000
_cell.length_b   1.000
_cell.length_c   1.000
_cell.angle_alpha   90.00
_cell.angle_beta   90.00
_cell.angle_gamma   90.00
#
_symmetry.space_group_name_H-M   'P 1'
#
loop_
_entity.id
_entity.type
_entity.pdbx_description
1 polymer ?
#
loop_
_entity_poly.entity_id
_entity_poly.type
_entity_poly.pdbx_seq_one_letter_code
_entity_poly.pdbx_strand_id
1 'polypeptide(L)'
;TKAWTRIQDNLIDGQGKRNAYVQTAIDAKGAIHLSWVWRGSPDVASNHDLCYAKSCDGGLTWQKSDGTKYQLPINASNAEYALKIPQKSELINQTSMFADENGNPFIATYWRDADDKVPQYHIVYKTGKNWGVNKLNFRKTPFSLSGGGTKKIPISRPQLISWSAKNIISCALIFRDVERGNKVSIAIGNDITKPNWECKDLTEMSVGEWEPTFDTELWISKKRLDLFVQKVEQVDGEGKANALPTKVQVLTWKR
;
A
#
# COMPACT_ATOMS: atom_id res chain seq x y z
N THR A 1 24.45 19.26 -11.52
CA THR A 1 24.62 20.07 -10.30
C THR A 1 24.28 19.20 -9.10
N LYS A 2 25.06 19.20 -8.02
CA LYS A 2 24.76 18.44 -6.78
C LYS A 2 23.78 19.24 -5.89
N ALA A 3 22.65 19.66 -6.45
CA ALA A 3 21.72 20.59 -5.81
C ALA A 3 20.28 20.09 -5.91
N TRP A 4 19.48 20.40 -4.90
CA TRP A 4 18.04 20.12 -4.87
C TRP A 4 17.26 21.30 -5.43
N THR A 5 16.23 21.00 -6.22
CA THR A 5 15.28 22.00 -6.73
C THR A 5 13.85 21.56 -6.43
N ARG A 6 12.98 22.53 -6.12
CA ARG A 6 11.55 22.30 -5.94
C ARG A 6 10.94 21.91 -7.29
N ILE A 7 10.08 20.89 -7.30
CA ILE A 7 9.33 20.44 -8.48
C ILE A 7 7.85 20.83 -8.40
N GLN A 8 7.20 20.55 -7.27
CA GLN A 8 5.79 20.90 -7.03
C GLN A 8 5.62 21.52 -5.64
N ASP A 9 4.86 22.61 -5.54
CA ASP A 9 4.51 23.26 -4.27
C ASP A 9 3.15 22.80 -3.74
N ASN A 10 2.19 22.58 -4.64
CA ASN A 10 0.82 22.19 -4.31
C ASN A 10 0.33 21.13 -5.32
N LEU A 11 0.87 19.92 -5.25
CA LEU A 11 0.47 18.84 -6.16
C LEU A 11 -0.94 18.31 -5.85
N ILE A 12 -1.22 18.05 -4.57
CA ILE A 12 -2.50 17.53 -4.09
C ILE A 12 -3.10 18.54 -3.13
N ASP A 13 -4.25 19.10 -3.52
CA ASP A 13 -4.92 20.15 -2.78
C ASP A 13 -6.16 19.61 -2.06
N GLY A 14 -6.07 19.58 -0.73
CA GLY A 14 -7.18 19.27 0.16
C GLY A 14 -8.22 20.39 0.29
N GLN A 15 -7.92 21.59 -0.23
CA GLN A 15 -8.77 22.77 -0.28
C GLN A 15 -9.26 23.23 1.10
N GLY A 16 -8.45 23.00 2.14
CA GLY A 16 -8.83 23.26 3.54
C GLY A 16 -9.97 22.38 4.07
N LYS A 17 -10.42 21.36 3.31
CA LYS A 17 -11.57 20.51 3.65
C LYS A 17 -11.20 19.07 4.00
N ARG A 18 -10.00 18.64 3.64
CA ARG A 18 -9.53 17.26 3.81
C ARG A 18 -8.02 17.18 3.75
N ASN A 19 -7.46 16.08 4.24
CA ASN A 19 -6.04 15.72 4.08
C ASN A 19 -5.89 14.61 3.03
N ALA A 20 -4.72 14.54 2.41
CA ALA A 20 -4.32 13.42 1.57
C ALA A 20 -3.18 12.65 2.25
N TYR A 21 -3.22 11.32 2.13
CA TYR A 21 -2.13 10.46 2.58
C TYR A 21 -1.60 9.68 1.38
N VAL A 22 -0.38 10.02 0.99
CA VAL A 22 0.23 9.60 -0.28
C VAL A 22 1.18 8.41 -0.10
N GLN A 23 1.30 7.63 -1.16
CA GLN A 23 2.39 6.69 -1.38
C GLN A 23 2.85 6.77 -2.84
N THR A 24 4.10 6.38 -3.10
CA THR A 24 4.73 6.50 -4.43
C THR A 24 5.49 5.24 -4.81
N ALA A 25 5.61 5.00 -6.11
CA ALA A 25 6.55 4.04 -6.69
C ALA A 25 7.22 4.67 -7.92
N ILE A 26 8.44 4.23 -8.23
CA ILE A 26 9.12 4.57 -9.48
C ILE A 26 9.17 3.29 -10.31
N ASP A 27 8.64 3.34 -11.55
CA ASP A 27 8.69 2.18 -12.44
C ASP A 27 10.08 2.03 -13.08
N ALA A 28 10.33 0.89 -13.74
CA ALA A 28 11.61 0.61 -14.41
C ALA A 28 11.95 1.61 -15.54
N LYS A 29 10.98 2.43 -15.98
CA LYS A 29 11.13 3.47 -17.00
C LYS A 29 11.36 4.85 -16.38
N GLY A 30 11.45 4.95 -15.05
CA GLY A 30 11.66 6.18 -14.31
C GLY A 30 10.40 7.02 -14.09
N ALA A 31 9.21 6.50 -14.43
CA ALA A 31 7.98 7.22 -14.20
C ALA A 31 7.59 7.17 -12.73
N ILE A 32 7.14 8.30 -12.19
CA ILE A 32 6.66 8.45 -10.83
C ILE A 32 5.17 8.09 -10.80
N HIS A 33 4.84 7.05 -10.07
CA HIS A 33 3.48 6.68 -9.74
C HIS A 33 3.14 7.22 -8.36
N LEU A 34 1.94 7.77 -8.21
CA LEU A 34 1.46 8.32 -6.96
C LEU A 34 0.01 7.86 -6.75
N SER A 35 -0.28 7.39 -5.54
CA SER A 35 -1.65 7.09 -5.11
C SER A 35 -1.90 7.61 -3.70
N TRP A 36 -3.16 7.88 -3.38
CA TRP A 36 -3.52 8.43 -2.09
C TRP A 36 -4.96 8.12 -1.70
N VAL A 37 -5.22 8.22 -0.39
CA VAL A 37 -6.58 8.28 0.15
C VAL A 37 -6.87 9.69 0.66
N TRP A 38 -8.13 10.09 0.64
CA TRP A 38 -8.59 11.32 1.29
C TRP A 38 -9.02 11.05 2.72
N ARG A 39 -8.88 12.03 3.60
CA ARG A 39 -9.38 11.98 4.99
C ARG A 39 -10.11 13.27 5.34
N GLY A 40 -11.39 13.15 5.69
CA GLY A 40 -12.27 14.30 5.89
C GLY A 40 -12.21 14.95 7.28
N SER A 41 -11.70 14.23 8.30
CA SER A 41 -11.60 14.71 9.68
C SER A 41 -10.41 14.06 10.40
N PRO A 42 -10.10 14.45 11.66
CA PRO A 42 -9.06 13.76 12.44
C PRO A 42 -9.32 12.27 12.67
N ASP A 43 -10.57 11.79 12.60
CA ASP A 43 -10.91 10.37 12.78
C ASP A 43 -10.42 9.54 11.57
N VAL A 44 -9.79 8.38 11.82
CA VAL A 44 -9.34 7.44 10.78
C VAL A 44 -10.53 6.92 9.98
N ALA A 45 -11.70 6.78 10.61
CA ALA A 45 -12.92 6.34 9.92
C ALA A 45 -13.40 7.31 8.83
N SER A 46 -12.86 8.55 8.79
CA SER A 46 -13.13 9.51 7.71
C SER A 46 -12.25 9.31 6.47
N ASN A 47 -11.34 8.32 6.46
CA ASN A 47 -10.63 7.91 5.26
C ASN A 47 -11.63 7.45 4.19
N HIS A 48 -11.45 7.91 2.96
CA HIS A 48 -12.26 7.50 1.82
C HIS A 48 -11.48 7.57 0.51
N ASP A 49 -11.97 6.80 -0.45
CA ASP A 49 -11.51 6.71 -1.82
C ASP A 49 -10.03 6.28 -1.98
N LEU A 50 -9.70 5.82 -3.18
CA LEU A 50 -8.33 5.58 -3.60
C LEU A 50 -8.10 6.26 -4.95
N CYS A 51 -7.20 7.24 -4.95
CA CYS A 51 -6.89 8.06 -6.11
C CYS A 51 -5.51 7.73 -6.69
N TYR A 52 -5.28 8.13 -7.94
CA TYR A 52 -4.05 7.84 -8.67
C TYR A 52 -3.61 8.98 -9.58
N ALA A 53 -2.30 9.14 -9.76
CA ALA A 53 -1.67 9.98 -10.76
C ALA A 53 -0.31 9.41 -11.18
N LYS A 54 0.14 9.74 -12.39
CA LYS A 54 1.45 9.34 -12.92
C LYS A 54 2.18 10.55 -13.52
N SER A 55 3.49 10.60 -13.39
CA SER A 55 4.37 11.54 -14.10
C SER A 55 5.49 10.78 -14.81
N CYS A 56 5.74 11.10 -16.07
CA CYS A 56 6.78 10.47 -16.89
C CYS A 56 8.00 11.39 -17.11
N ASP A 57 8.01 12.58 -16.53
CA ASP A 57 8.99 13.65 -16.77
C ASP A 57 9.60 14.19 -15.47
N GLY A 58 9.72 13.32 -14.46
CA GLY A 58 10.35 13.66 -13.18
C GLY A 58 9.47 14.51 -12.26
N GLY A 59 8.15 14.50 -12.45
CA GLY A 59 7.18 15.19 -11.60
C GLY A 59 6.76 16.56 -12.11
N LEU A 60 7.21 16.99 -13.30
CA LEU A 60 6.88 18.29 -13.89
C LEU A 60 5.43 18.33 -14.38
N THR A 61 5.00 17.29 -15.08
CA THR A 61 3.61 17.12 -15.50
C THR A 61 3.02 15.81 -14.98
N TRP A 62 1.71 15.81 -14.77
CA TRP A 62 0.97 14.68 -14.22
C TRP A 62 -0.18 14.29 -15.14
N GLN A 63 -0.49 13.01 -15.17
CA GLN A 63 -1.56 12.43 -15.97
C GLN A 63 -2.31 11.32 -15.21
N LYS A 64 -3.54 11.07 -15.63
CA LYS A 64 -4.35 9.91 -15.27
C LYS A 64 -3.76 8.63 -15.87
N SER A 65 -4.26 7.48 -15.45
CA SER A 65 -3.89 6.16 -15.97
C SER A 65 -4.26 5.96 -17.45
N ASP A 66 -5.20 6.75 -17.97
CA ASP A 66 -5.60 6.77 -19.38
C ASP A 66 -4.80 7.76 -20.26
N GLY A 67 -3.84 8.48 -19.68
CA GLY A 67 -3.01 9.47 -20.37
C GLY A 67 -3.57 10.90 -20.37
N THR A 68 -4.79 11.12 -19.85
CA THR A 68 -5.35 12.47 -19.71
C THR A 68 -4.49 13.31 -18.77
N LYS A 69 -3.97 14.43 -19.25
CA LYS A 69 -3.16 15.36 -18.43
C LYS A 69 -4.00 16.01 -17.34
N TYR A 70 -3.42 16.17 -16.16
CA TYR A 70 -4.01 16.93 -15.07
C TYR A 70 -3.81 18.43 -15.26
N GLN A 71 -4.83 19.20 -14.90
CA GLN A 71 -4.67 20.59 -14.50
C GLN A 71 -4.39 20.62 -13.00
N LEU A 72 -3.20 21.07 -12.61
CA LEU A 72 -2.80 21.15 -11.20
C LEU A 72 -3.41 22.38 -10.50
N PRO A 73 -3.65 22.32 -9.18
CA PRO A 73 -3.45 21.16 -8.30
C PRO A 73 -4.50 20.04 -8.53
N ILE A 74 -4.15 18.82 -8.15
CA ILE A 74 -5.10 17.70 -8.12
C ILE A 74 -5.93 17.81 -6.84
N ASN A 75 -7.25 17.81 -6.97
CA ASN A 75 -8.20 17.91 -5.87
C ASN A 75 -9.32 16.87 -6.03
N ALA A 76 -10.26 16.82 -5.09
CA ALA A 76 -11.33 15.82 -5.09
C ALA A 76 -12.24 15.87 -6.33
N SER A 77 -12.36 17.00 -7.05
CA SER A 77 -13.22 17.09 -8.23
C SER A 77 -12.54 16.67 -9.53
N ASN A 78 -11.22 16.76 -9.64
CA ASN A 78 -10.49 16.40 -10.87
C ASN A 78 -9.69 15.08 -10.78
N ALA A 79 -9.45 14.56 -9.56
CA ALA A 79 -8.71 13.33 -9.32
C ALA A 79 -9.25 12.13 -10.11
N GLU A 80 -8.35 11.23 -10.51
CA GLU A 80 -8.76 9.91 -10.97
C GLU A 80 -9.02 9.06 -9.73
N TYR A 81 -10.17 8.41 -9.70
CA TYR A 81 -10.52 7.47 -8.65
C TYR A 81 -10.25 6.06 -9.16
N ALA A 82 -9.12 5.48 -8.73
CA ALA A 82 -8.81 4.08 -8.97
C ALA A 82 -9.88 3.17 -8.36
N LEU A 83 -10.38 3.56 -7.17
CA LEU A 83 -11.54 2.95 -6.54
C LEU A 83 -12.28 3.97 -5.66
N LYS A 84 -13.61 3.91 -5.68
CA LYS A 84 -14.47 4.63 -4.73
C LYS A 84 -14.69 3.74 -3.50
N ILE A 85 -14.29 4.23 -2.34
CA ILE A 85 -14.39 3.51 -1.06
C ILE A 85 -15.01 4.49 -0.06
N PRO A 86 -16.20 4.21 0.49
CA PRO A 86 -16.84 5.15 1.39
C PRO A 86 -16.09 5.29 2.73
N GLN A 87 -16.40 6.36 3.46
CA GLN A 87 -15.98 6.48 4.86
C GLN A 87 -16.55 5.32 5.69
N LYS A 88 -15.95 5.07 6.86
CA LYS A 88 -16.33 3.99 7.80
C LYS A 88 -16.17 2.58 7.22
N SER A 89 -15.37 2.44 6.17
CA SER A 89 -14.97 1.15 5.58
C SER A 89 -13.69 0.57 6.17
N GLU A 90 -13.18 1.09 7.29
CA GLU A 90 -11.89 0.64 7.84
C GLU A 90 -10.72 0.77 6.85
N LEU A 91 -10.84 1.70 5.89
CA LEU A 91 -9.80 2.02 4.92
C LEU A 91 -8.63 2.67 5.66
N ILE A 92 -7.46 2.07 5.54
CA ILE A 92 -6.24 2.63 6.12
C ILE A 92 -5.57 3.61 5.15
N ASN A 93 -4.84 4.57 5.71
CA ASN A 93 -3.98 5.52 5.01
C ASN A 93 -2.48 5.12 5.07
N GLN A 94 -1.67 5.68 4.18
CA GLN A 94 -0.20 5.50 4.12
C GLN A 94 0.23 4.04 3.96
N THR A 95 -0.13 3.41 2.86
CA THR A 95 0.28 2.04 2.55
C THR A 95 1.42 2.03 1.53
N SER A 96 1.40 1.10 0.58
CA SER A 96 2.42 0.97 -0.44
C SER A 96 1.80 0.80 -1.82
N MET A 97 2.62 1.05 -2.83
CA MET A 97 2.30 0.70 -4.20
C MET A 97 3.56 0.18 -4.90
N PHE A 98 3.35 -0.54 -5.99
CA PHE A 98 4.39 -1.09 -6.85
C PHE A 98 4.02 -0.79 -8.31
N ALA A 99 5.02 -0.64 -9.16
CA ALA A 99 4.83 -0.55 -10.61
C ALA A 99 5.67 -1.63 -11.29
N ASP A 100 5.05 -2.42 -12.16
CA ASP A 100 5.78 -3.48 -12.88
C ASP A 100 6.69 -2.90 -13.97
N GLU A 101 7.44 -3.79 -14.63
CA GLU A 101 8.34 -3.44 -15.75
C GLU A 101 7.62 -2.81 -16.96
N ASN A 102 6.30 -3.01 -17.08
CA ASN A 102 5.49 -2.39 -18.11
C ASN A 102 4.99 -1.00 -17.70
N GLY A 103 5.11 -0.64 -16.42
CA GLY A 103 4.60 0.59 -15.84
C GLY A 103 3.14 0.49 -15.41
N ASN A 104 2.63 -0.73 -15.18
CA ASN A 104 1.30 -0.95 -14.61
C ASN A 104 1.35 -0.74 -13.09
N PRO A 105 0.49 0.11 -12.50
CA PRO A 105 0.44 0.32 -11.06
C PRO A 105 -0.36 -0.77 -10.34
N PHE A 106 0.10 -1.09 -9.13
CA PHE A 106 -0.57 -1.96 -8.17
C PHE A 106 -0.48 -1.31 -6.79
N ILE A 107 -1.61 -1.23 -6.08
CA ILE A 107 -1.72 -0.56 -4.79
C ILE A 107 -2.20 -1.57 -3.77
N ALA A 108 -1.43 -1.78 -2.71
CA ALA A 108 -1.80 -2.69 -1.63
C ALA A 108 -2.34 -1.89 -0.44
N THR A 109 -3.50 -2.30 0.07
CA THR A 109 -4.15 -1.67 1.21
C THR A 109 -5.11 -2.67 1.87
N TYR A 110 -5.90 -2.21 2.84
CA TYR A 110 -7.02 -2.98 3.37
C TYR A 110 -8.22 -2.07 3.65
N TRP A 111 -9.41 -2.66 3.57
CA TRP A 111 -10.68 -2.07 3.98
C TRP A 111 -11.69 -3.20 4.21
N ARG A 112 -12.90 -2.84 4.63
CA ARG A 112 -14.06 -3.70 4.85
C ARG A 112 -15.17 -3.26 3.92
N ASP A 113 -15.76 -4.21 3.20
CA ASP A 113 -16.93 -3.96 2.37
C ASP A 113 -18.15 -3.65 3.24
N ALA A 114 -19.15 -2.97 2.68
CA ALA A 114 -20.30 -2.47 3.44
C ALA A 114 -21.03 -3.58 4.23
N ASP A 115 -21.23 -4.74 3.60
CA ASP A 115 -21.96 -5.88 4.16
C ASP A 115 -21.09 -6.83 5.01
N ASP A 116 -19.79 -6.58 5.06
CA ASP A 116 -18.84 -7.40 5.81
C ASP A 116 -18.55 -6.85 7.20
N LYS A 117 -18.09 -7.71 8.11
CA LYS A 117 -17.63 -7.32 9.46
C LYS A 117 -16.11 -7.27 9.57
N VAL A 118 -15.39 -7.86 8.61
CA VAL A 118 -13.96 -8.14 8.72
C VAL A 118 -13.21 -7.36 7.65
N PRO A 119 -12.31 -6.43 8.03
CA PRO A 119 -11.41 -5.82 7.06
C PRO A 119 -10.53 -6.88 6.40
N GLN A 120 -10.38 -6.80 5.07
CA GLN A 120 -9.58 -7.69 4.26
C GLN A 120 -8.44 -6.92 3.59
N TYR A 121 -7.32 -7.60 3.36
CA TYR A 121 -6.29 -7.09 2.45
C TYR A 121 -6.81 -7.06 1.02
N HIS A 122 -6.40 -6.04 0.29
CA HIS A 122 -6.79 -5.79 -1.08
C HIS A 122 -5.62 -5.34 -1.94
N ILE A 123 -5.70 -5.65 -3.24
CA ILE A 123 -4.81 -5.12 -4.27
C ILE A 123 -5.66 -4.44 -5.34
N VAL A 124 -5.46 -3.15 -5.54
CA VAL A 124 -6.09 -2.36 -6.62
C VAL A 124 -5.05 -2.16 -7.72
N TYR A 125 -5.36 -2.52 -8.97
CA TYR A 125 -4.36 -2.57 -10.04
C TYR A 125 -4.90 -2.10 -11.40
N LYS A 126 -4.00 -1.68 -12.28
CA LYS A 126 -4.34 -1.23 -13.64
C LYS A 126 -3.44 -1.89 -14.68
N THR A 127 -3.83 -3.08 -15.12
CA THR A 127 -3.10 -3.88 -16.14
C THR A 127 -3.78 -3.89 -17.51
N GLY A 128 -5.01 -3.36 -17.59
CA GLY A 128 -5.78 -3.22 -18.83
C GLY A 128 -6.49 -1.87 -18.89
N LYS A 129 -7.62 -1.79 -19.60
CA LYS A 129 -8.38 -0.53 -19.76
C LYS A 129 -8.99 -0.03 -18.45
N ASN A 130 -9.48 -0.93 -17.59
CA ASN A 130 -10.18 -0.59 -16.35
C ASN A 130 -9.31 -0.94 -15.13
N TRP A 131 -9.58 -0.28 -14.00
CA TRP A 131 -9.04 -0.68 -12.71
C TRP A 131 -9.66 -2.00 -12.26
N GLY A 132 -8.83 -2.89 -11.73
CA GLY A 132 -9.22 -4.16 -11.13
C GLY A 132 -8.98 -4.16 -9.62
N VAL A 133 -9.71 -5.01 -8.90
CA VAL A 133 -9.59 -5.17 -7.45
C VAL A 133 -9.55 -6.65 -7.11
N ASN A 134 -8.56 -7.05 -6.33
CA ASN A 134 -8.55 -8.33 -5.63
C ASN A 134 -8.82 -8.10 -4.15
N LYS A 135 -9.86 -8.76 -3.65
CA LYS A 135 -10.09 -8.98 -2.21
C LYS A 135 -9.48 -10.32 -1.84
N LEU A 136 -8.47 -10.33 -0.98
CA LEU A 136 -7.70 -11.54 -0.69
C LEU A 136 -8.46 -12.52 0.23
N ASN A 137 -9.46 -12.02 0.96
CA ASN A 137 -10.52 -12.79 1.63
C ASN A 137 -10.07 -13.94 2.56
N PHE A 138 -8.88 -13.87 3.14
CA PHE A 138 -8.37 -14.92 4.03
C PHE A 138 -8.57 -14.62 5.52
N ARG A 139 -8.90 -13.38 5.89
CA ARG A 139 -9.07 -12.97 7.29
C ARG A 139 -10.44 -13.32 7.84
N LYS A 140 -10.53 -13.56 9.16
CA LYS A 140 -11.77 -13.94 9.86
C LYS A 140 -12.09 -13.05 11.07
N THR A 141 -11.11 -12.34 11.62
CA THR A 141 -11.22 -11.59 12.86
C THR A 141 -11.52 -10.11 12.58
N PRO A 142 -12.67 -9.59 13.06
CA PRO A 142 -13.04 -8.19 12.89
C PRO A 142 -12.16 -7.26 13.72
N PHE A 143 -11.98 -6.03 13.24
CA PHE A 143 -11.41 -4.91 14.01
C PHE A 143 -11.93 -3.59 13.45
N SER A 144 -11.74 -2.49 14.19
CA SER A 144 -12.09 -1.15 13.73
C SER A 144 -10.97 -0.15 14.00
N LEU A 145 -10.70 0.69 13.00
CA LEU A 145 -9.79 1.82 13.05
C LEU A 145 -10.43 3.03 13.75
N SER A 146 -11.76 3.12 13.78
CA SER A 146 -12.52 4.28 14.28
C SER A 146 -12.07 4.77 15.65
N GLY A 147 -11.80 6.07 15.79
CA GLY A 147 -11.29 6.67 17.03
C GLY A 147 -10.09 7.57 16.80
N GLY A 148 -9.65 8.25 17.87
CA GLY A 148 -8.47 9.11 17.85
C GLY A 148 -7.20 8.41 18.31
N GLY A 149 -6.05 8.99 17.96
CA GLY A 149 -4.73 8.52 18.40
C GLY A 149 -4.21 7.29 17.66
N THR A 150 -2.96 6.97 17.93
CA THR A 150 -2.28 5.81 17.34
C THR A 150 -2.77 4.53 18.01
N LYS A 151 -3.24 3.58 17.20
CA LYS A 151 -3.76 2.28 17.65
C LYS A 151 -2.83 1.14 17.28
N LYS A 152 -2.77 0.14 18.15
CA LYS A 152 -2.21 -1.17 17.91
C LYS A 152 -3.13 -1.96 16.97
N ILE A 153 -2.95 -1.73 15.67
CA ILE A 153 -3.75 -2.40 14.64
C ILE A 153 -3.35 -3.89 14.58
N PRO A 154 -4.32 -4.83 14.56
CA PRO A 154 -4.05 -6.27 14.58
C PRO A 154 -3.37 -6.79 13.31
N ILE A 155 -3.29 -5.96 12.27
CA ILE A 155 -2.66 -6.25 11.00
C ILE A 155 -1.75 -5.10 10.57
N SER A 156 -0.69 -5.39 9.83
CA SER A 156 0.18 -4.34 9.27
C SER A 156 -0.38 -3.76 7.98
N ARG A 157 -0.02 -2.52 7.68
CA ARG A 157 -0.09 -2.01 6.31
C ARG A 157 0.81 -2.86 5.40
N PRO A 158 0.36 -3.23 4.20
CA PRO A 158 1.09 -4.20 3.37
C PRO A 158 2.19 -3.57 2.52
N GLN A 159 3.15 -4.41 2.10
CA GLN A 159 4.00 -4.17 0.91
C GLN A 159 3.57 -5.09 -0.22
N LEU A 160 3.96 -4.76 -1.45
CA LEU A 160 3.62 -5.53 -2.64
C LEU A 160 4.78 -5.62 -3.62
N ILE A 161 4.92 -6.78 -4.24
CA ILE A 161 5.76 -7.00 -5.42
C ILE A 161 4.93 -7.66 -6.52
N SER A 162 5.29 -7.41 -7.78
CA SER A 162 4.73 -8.14 -8.92
C SER A 162 5.82 -8.61 -9.88
N TRP A 163 5.49 -9.65 -10.64
CA TRP A 163 6.33 -10.18 -11.71
C TRP A 163 5.47 -10.78 -12.82
N SER A 164 6.02 -10.84 -14.02
CA SER A 164 5.35 -11.41 -15.18
C SER A 164 6.07 -12.67 -15.65
N ALA A 165 5.31 -13.68 -16.07
CA ALA A 165 5.82 -14.85 -16.79
C ALA A 165 4.78 -15.32 -17.80
N LYS A 166 5.16 -15.48 -19.08
CA LYS A 166 4.27 -15.92 -20.17
C LYS A 166 2.94 -15.14 -20.23
N ASN A 167 3.00 -13.80 -20.14
CA ASN A 167 1.86 -12.88 -20.11
C ASN A 167 0.91 -13.01 -18.91
N ILE A 168 1.28 -13.81 -17.90
CA ILE A 168 0.56 -13.87 -16.63
C ILE A 168 1.29 -12.96 -15.65
N ILE A 169 0.55 -12.04 -15.04
CA ILE A 169 1.04 -11.15 -13.99
C ILE A 169 0.72 -11.82 -12.66
N SER A 170 1.76 -12.18 -11.92
CA SER A 170 1.65 -12.68 -10.55
C SER A 170 2.04 -11.57 -9.57
N CYS A 171 1.58 -11.68 -8.33
CA CYS A 171 1.85 -10.72 -7.28
C CYS A 171 2.06 -11.42 -5.95
N ALA A 172 2.81 -10.78 -5.05
CA ALA A 172 2.87 -11.19 -3.66
C ALA A 172 2.70 -9.99 -2.73
N LEU A 173 1.75 -10.10 -1.81
CA LEU A 173 1.51 -9.14 -0.74
C LEU A 173 2.24 -9.61 0.51
N ILE A 174 3.09 -8.75 1.06
CA ILE A 174 3.82 -9.01 2.32
C ILE A 174 3.08 -8.30 3.43
N PHE A 175 2.86 -9.01 4.54
CA PHE A 175 2.06 -8.52 5.65
C PHE A 175 2.39 -9.18 6.98
N ARG A 176 1.74 -8.70 8.04
CA ARG A 176 1.69 -9.26 9.39
C ARG A 176 0.25 -9.26 9.85
N ASP A 177 -0.17 -10.33 10.52
CA ASP A 177 -1.55 -10.49 11.01
C ASP A 177 -1.57 -11.28 12.33
N VAL A 178 -2.36 -10.82 13.30
CA VAL A 178 -2.61 -11.51 14.57
C VAL A 178 -3.18 -12.92 14.39
N GLU A 179 -4.00 -13.15 13.34
CA GLU A 179 -4.54 -14.48 13.02
C GLU A 179 -3.44 -15.49 12.65
N ARG A 180 -2.24 -14.98 12.32
CA ARG A 180 -1.06 -15.76 11.97
C ARG A 180 0.03 -15.67 13.05
N GLY A 181 -0.33 -15.23 14.26
CA GLY A 181 0.62 -15.06 15.37
C GLY A 181 1.59 -13.89 15.17
N ASN A 182 1.18 -12.85 14.43
CA ASN A 182 2.02 -11.68 14.14
C ASN A 182 3.39 -12.05 13.53
N LYS A 183 3.43 -13.08 12.67
CA LYS A 183 4.62 -13.47 11.90
C LYS A 183 4.74 -12.63 10.63
N VAL A 184 5.95 -12.56 10.07
CA VAL A 184 6.13 -12.08 8.70
C VAL A 184 5.44 -13.07 7.78
N SER A 185 4.47 -12.61 7.00
CA SER A 185 3.62 -13.43 6.15
C SER A 185 3.62 -12.92 4.71
N ILE A 186 3.41 -13.81 3.77
CA ILE A 186 3.29 -13.50 2.34
C ILE A 186 2.05 -14.18 1.76
N ALA A 187 1.28 -13.44 0.96
CA ALA A 187 0.15 -13.96 0.19
C ALA A 187 0.51 -13.89 -1.30
N ILE A 188 0.61 -15.05 -1.95
CA ILE A 188 1.06 -15.18 -3.35
C ILE A 188 -0.12 -15.49 -4.25
N GLY A 189 -0.32 -14.65 -5.27
CA GLY A 189 -1.28 -14.86 -6.35
C GLY A 189 -0.53 -15.10 -7.66
N ASN A 190 -0.72 -16.28 -8.25
CA ASN A 190 -0.02 -16.67 -9.48
C ASN A 190 -0.60 -16.00 -10.73
N ASP A 191 -1.79 -15.40 -10.63
CA ASP A 191 -2.47 -14.68 -11.71
C ASP A 191 -3.35 -13.60 -11.06
N ILE A 192 -3.01 -12.33 -11.26
CA ILE A 192 -3.70 -11.19 -10.67
C ILE A 192 -5.16 -11.09 -11.14
N THR A 193 -5.55 -11.77 -12.22
CA THR A 193 -6.94 -11.80 -12.67
C THR A 193 -7.79 -12.85 -11.95
N LYS A 194 -7.18 -13.69 -11.09
CA LYS A 194 -7.84 -14.78 -10.37
C LYS A 194 -7.79 -14.55 -8.86
N PRO A 195 -8.85 -14.89 -8.11
CA PRO A 195 -8.93 -14.67 -6.67
C PRO A 195 -8.21 -15.75 -5.85
N ASN A 196 -7.14 -16.37 -6.38
CA ASN A 196 -6.47 -17.49 -5.74
C ASN A 196 -5.17 -17.04 -5.06
N TRP A 197 -5.17 -17.03 -3.73
CA TRP A 197 -4.05 -16.53 -2.91
C TRP A 197 -3.57 -17.60 -1.94
N GLU A 198 -2.28 -17.95 -2.01
CA GLU A 198 -1.63 -18.87 -1.09
C GLU A 198 -0.89 -18.07 -0.01
N CYS A 199 -1.26 -18.27 1.27
CA CYS A 199 -0.61 -17.60 2.40
C CYS A 199 0.47 -18.49 3.03
N LYS A 200 1.66 -17.92 3.27
CA LYS A 200 2.79 -18.57 3.95
C LYS A 200 3.36 -17.67 5.03
N ASP A 201 3.88 -18.27 6.10
CA ASP A 201 4.69 -17.56 7.08
C ASP A 201 6.15 -17.64 6.66
N LEU A 202 6.86 -16.52 6.68
CA LEU A 202 8.29 -16.42 6.40
C LEU A 202 9.14 -16.48 7.67
N THR A 203 8.53 -16.27 8.84
CA THR A 203 9.17 -16.44 10.14
C THR A 203 8.44 -17.46 10.99
N GLU A 204 9.16 -18.20 11.83
CA GLU A 204 8.56 -19.10 12.81
C GLU A 204 7.99 -18.35 14.02
N MET A 205 8.64 -17.24 14.39
CA MET A 205 8.29 -16.43 15.56
C MET A 205 7.60 -15.12 15.18
N SER A 206 6.88 -14.57 16.16
CA SER A 206 6.24 -13.26 16.06
C SER A 206 7.27 -12.12 15.94
N VAL A 207 6.95 -11.14 15.10
CA VAL A 207 7.65 -9.86 14.96
C VAL A 207 6.91 -8.70 15.66
N GLY A 208 5.93 -9.01 16.50
CA GLY A 208 5.14 -8.01 17.23
C GLY A 208 4.35 -7.11 16.28
N GLU A 209 4.48 -5.80 16.43
CA GLU A 209 3.74 -4.80 15.65
C GLU A 209 4.44 -4.34 14.37
N TRP A 210 5.44 -5.11 13.92
CA TRP A 210 6.18 -4.84 12.69
C TRP A 210 5.27 -4.64 11.48
N GLU A 211 5.68 -3.70 10.63
CA GLU A 211 5.12 -3.48 9.29
C GLU A 211 6.22 -3.65 8.23
N PRO A 212 5.90 -4.25 7.07
CA PRO A 212 6.87 -4.56 6.04
C PRO A 212 7.50 -3.35 5.37
N THR A 213 8.80 -3.47 5.13
CA THR A 213 9.57 -2.69 4.15
C THR A 213 10.59 -3.62 3.49
N PHE A 214 10.97 -3.33 2.26
CA PHE A 214 11.89 -4.17 1.49
C PHE A 214 12.81 -3.34 0.60
N ASP A 215 13.89 -3.96 0.15
CA ASP A 215 14.80 -3.36 -0.83
C ASP A 215 14.17 -3.38 -2.23
N THR A 216 13.60 -2.23 -2.64
CA THR A 216 12.91 -2.08 -3.92
C THR A 216 13.84 -2.25 -5.11
N GLU A 217 15.06 -1.70 -5.04
CA GLU A 217 16.02 -1.72 -6.14
C GLU A 217 16.58 -3.12 -6.37
N LEU A 218 16.78 -3.87 -5.30
CA LEU A 218 17.19 -5.26 -5.37
C LEU A 218 16.10 -6.15 -5.96
N TRP A 219 14.82 -5.89 -5.63
CA TRP A 219 13.72 -6.57 -6.30
C TRP A 219 13.69 -6.24 -7.79
N ILE A 220 13.78 -4.95 -8.16
CA ILE A 220 13.76 -4.51 -9.56
C ILE A 220 14.89 -5.15 -10.37
N SER A 221 16.12 -5.10 -9.85
CA SER A 221 17.34 -5.51 -10.56
C SER A 221 17.66 -7.01 -10.49
N LYS A 222 17.33 -7.70 -9.39
CA LYS A 222 17.73 -9.11 -9.16
C LYS A 222 16.58 -10.06 -8.88
N LYS A 223 15.34 -9.57 -8.83
CA LYS A 223 14.15 -10.35 -8.47
C LYS A 223 14.32 -11.09 -7.12
N ARG A 224 15.05 -10.47 -6.19
CA ARG A 224 15.28 -10.97 -4.83
C ARG A 224 14.55 -10.06 -3.85
N LEU A 225 13.66 -10.64 -3.03
CA LEU A 225 12.94 -9.91 -2.00
C LEU A 225 13.72 -9.99 -0.69
N ASP A 226 14.29 -8.86 -0.26
CA ASP A 226 14.96 -8.73 1.03
C ASP A 226 14.14 -7.78 1.93
N LEU A 227 13.61 -8.33 3.02
CA LEU A 227 12.77 -7.61 3.99
C LEU A 227 13.60 -7.10 5.16
N PHE A 228 13.40 -5.85 5.55
CA PHE A 228 13.88 -5.34 6.84
C PHE A 228 12.96 -5.88 7.94
N VAL A 229 13.50 -6.68 8.85
CA VAL A 229 12.73 -7.32 9.92
C VAL A 229 13.31 -7.00 11.29
N GLN A 230 12.45 -6.58 12.20
CA GLN A 230 12.75 -6.39 13.60
C GLN A 230 11.49 -6.67 14.42
N LYS A 231 11.62 -7.37 15.55
CA LYS A 231 10.50 -7.52 16.49
C LYS A 231 10.29 -6.18 17.20
N VAL A 232 9.15 -5.56 17.02
CA VAL A 232 8.84 -4.26 17.63
C VAL A 232 7.57 -4.34 18.46
N GLU A 233 7.47 -3.46 19.46
CA GLU A 233 6.29 -3.33 20.29
C GLU A 233 5.70 -1.92 20.14
N GLN A 234 4.41 -1.84 19.87
CA GLN A 234 3.66 -0.58 19.80
C GLN A 234 2.71 -0.48 20.99
N VAL A 235 2.74 0.67 21.65
CA VAL A 235 1.77 1.07 22.68
C VAL A 235 0.82 2.11 22.07
N ASP A 236 -0.45 2.05 22.44
CA ASP A 236 -1.45 3.02 21.98
C ASP A 236 -1.10 4.45 22.42
N GLY A 237 -1.55 5.43 21.64
CA GLY A 237 -1.43 6.85 21.98
C GLY A 237 0.01 7.40 21.95
N GLU A 238 0.86 6.89 21.06
CA GLU A 238 2.31 7.24 20.99
C GLU A 238 3.10 6.87 22.25
N GLY A 239 2.61 5.90 23.03
CA GLY A 239 3.29 5.42 24.22
C GLY A 239 4.65 4.77 23.89
N LYS A 240 5.61 4.90 24.81
CA LYS A 240 6.89 4.21 24.72
C LYS A 240 6.79 2.83 25.36
N ALA A 241 7.00 1.77 24.59
CA ALA A 241 7.14 0.43 25.14
C ALA A 241 8.37 0.35 26.06
N ASN A 242 8.23 -0.30 27.21
CA ASN A 242 9.34 -0.60 28.11
C ASN A 242 9.99 -1.94 27.72
N ALA A 243 10.56 -1.99 26.51
CA ALA A 243 11.16 -3.18 25.94
C ALA A 243 12.66 -2.98 25.68
N LEU A 244 13.45 -4.05 25.82
CA LEU A 244 14.84 -4.05 25.40
C LEU A 244 14.95 -3.99 23.88
N PRO A 245 16.01 -3.37 23.31
CA PRO A 245 16.27 -3.42 21.89
C PRO A 245 16.29 -4.86 21.36
N THR A 246 15.68 -5.07 20.20
CA THR A 246 15.65 -6.38 19.53
C THR A 246 16.55 -6.37 18.29
N LYS A 247 17.01 -7.54 17.87
CA LYS A 247 17.87 -7.71 16.70
C LYS A 247 17.16 -7.28 15.41
N VAL A 248 17.84 -6.47 14.61
CA VAL A 248 17.48 -6.18 13.22
C VAL A 248 18.08 -7.27 12.32
N GLN A 249 17.32 -7.71 11.32
CA GLN A 249 17.76 -8.71 10.35
C GLN A 249 17.21 -8.42 8.95
N VAL A 250 17.88 -8.98 7.96
CA VAL A 250 17.37 -9.05 6.58
C VAL A 250 16.83 -10.46 6.35
N LEU A 251 15.56 -10.57 6.00
CA LEU A 251 14.94 -11.83 5.59
C LEU A 251 14.88 -11.87 4.07
N THR A 252 15.58 -12.83 3.47
CA THR A 252 15.55 -13.05 2.02
C THR A 252 14.51 -14.10 1.66
N TRP A 253 13.58 -13.73 0.77
CA TRP A 253 12.72 -14.66 0.06
C TRP A 253 13.15 -14.73 -1.40
N LYS A 254 13.28 -15.96 -1.92
CA LYS A 254 13.60 -16.23 -3.32
C LYS A 254 12.41 -16.92 -3.96
N ARG A 255 12.04 -16.43 -5.14
CA ARG A 255 11.06 -17.07 -6.03
C ARG A 255 11.68 -18.28 -6.72
#